data_AF-E2B441-F1
#
_entry.id   AF-E2B441-F1
#
_cell.length_a   1.000
_cell.length_b   1.000
_cell.length_c   1.000
_cell.angle_alpha   90.00
_cell.angle_beta   90.00
_cell.angle_gamma   90.00
#
_symmetry.space_group_name_H-M   'P 1'
#
loop_
_entity.id
_entity.type
_entity.pdbx_description
1 polymer ?
#
loop_
_entity_poly.entity_id
_entity_poly.type
_entity_poly.pdbx_seq_one_letter_code
_entity_poly.pdbx_strand_id
1 'polypeptide(L)'
;MKMICFRIYASNFTKNYSSALNDYFMIENEEQRAIMHRHALIGRTLLCSLISVSYFDCGIYGLVPFLGSNDFNQTNITSEGIILEYTIPSRCALKYLNAPNMHKIYCFVELLAMLVASTSNYGNDILFLHVALHICGQVKILKSKLINFDVAGPRVYDRFYMLIQKHSHLLKMTKILANAISLILLMQLFVSSILLCIIGFQFILALKVNDITMTLKSFMVLNVFLTQITIYSFVGDYLKSQIEEVGTFIYQSIWYDLPGTLTKNLTFIIMRAQSPVQFQAGNFIVVNLMTYTNILKTSASYLSVLRVMVEP
;
A
#
# COMPACT_ATOMS: atom_id res chain seq x y z
N MET A 1 -13.27 -1.60 -6.80
CA MET A 1 -12.39 -2.40 -7.68
C MET A 1 -11.48 -3.37 -6.92
N LYS A 2 -10.76 -2.94 -5.87
CA LYS A 2 -9.86 -3.82 -5.10
C LYS A 2 -10.54 -5.10 -4.59
N MET A 3 -11.75 -4.99 -4.01
CA MET A 3 -12.52 -6.16 -3.58
C MET A 3 -12.78 -7.19 -4.70
N ILE A 4 -13.05 -6.72 -5.92
CA ILE A 4 -13.31 -7.60 -7.07
C ILE A 4 -12.01 -8.29 -7.48
N CYS A 5 -10.90 -7.54 -7.55
CA CYS A 5 -9.59 -8.11 -7.85
C CYS A 5 -9.16 -9.12 -6.79
N PHE A 6 -9.43 -8.86 -5.51
CA PHE A 6 -9.13 -9.80 -4.43
C PHE A 6 -9.90 -11.12 -4.60
N ARG A 7 -11.18 -11.06 -5.03
CA ARG A 7 -11.96 -12.26 -5.35
C ARG A 7 -11.40 -13.02 -6.55
N ILE A 8 -11.02 -12.32 -7.62
CA ILE A 8 -10.43 -12.92 -8.83
C ILE A 8 -9.12 -13.65 -8.48
N TYR A 9 -8.26 -13.02 -7.67
CA TYR A 9 -6.96 -13.57 -7.29
C TYR A 9 -6.95 -14.31 -5.95
N ALA A 10 -8.13 -14.67 -5.42
CA ALA A 10 -8.28 -15.27 -4.10
C ALA A 10 -7.39 -16.52 -3.94
N SER A 11 -7.34 -17.40 -4.94
CA SER A 11 -6.49 -18.61 -4.91
C SER A 11 -5.00 -18.28 -4.70
N ASN A 12 -4.49 -17.20 -5.31
CA ASN A 12 -3.09 -16.80 -5.18
C ASN A 12 -2.80 -16.23 -3.79
N PHE A 13 -3.74 -15.45 -3.24
CA PHE A 13 -3.64 -14.97 -1.86
C PHE A 13 -3.70 -16.14 -0.87
N THR A 14 -4.66 -17.06 -1.02
CA THR A 14 -4.79 -18.24 -0.15
C THR A 14 -3.51 -19.07 -0.13
N LYS A 15 -2.86 -19.30 -1.29
CA LYS A 15 -1.57 -20.02 -1.35
C LYS A 15 -0.45 -19.32 -0.57
N ASN A 16 -0.35 -18.00 -0.70
CA ASN A 16 0.62 -17.22 0.07
C ASN A 16 0.32 -17.25 1.57
N TYR A 17 -0.96 -17.11 1.95
CA TYR A 17 -1.37 -17.15 3.35
C TYR A 17 -1.15 -18.52 3.98
N SER A 18 -1.50 -19.61 3.29
CA SER A 18 -1.24 -20.96 3.79
C SER A 18 0.26 -21.20 3.96
N SER A 19 1.07 -20.71 3.02
CA SER A 19 2.53 -20.76 3.16
C SER A 19 3.01 -19.98 4.38
N ALA A 20 2.53 -18.75 4.58
CA ALA A 20 2.93 -17.92 5.69
C ALA A 20 2.51 -18.53 7.04
N LEU A 21 1.29 -19.08 7.12
CA LEU A 21 0.78 -19.77 8.29
C LEU A 21 1.64 -20.98 8.65
N ASN A 22 1.99 -21.81 7.66
CA ASN A 22 2.88 -22.95 7.87
C ASN A 22 4.26 -22.50 8.36
N ASP A 23 4.81 -21.41 7.82
CA ASP A 23 6.07 -20.86 8.30
C ASP A 23 6.01 -20.49 9.79
N TYR A 24 4.92 -19.88 10.26
CA TYR A 24 4.75 -19.55 11.68
C TYR A 24 4.74 -20.79 12.58
N PHE A 25 4.13 -21.88 12.13
CA PHE A 25 4.07 -23.13 12.91
C PHE A 25 5.41 -23.89 12.94
N MET A 26 6.25 -23.73 11.93
CA MET A 26 7.51 -24.48 11.79
C MET A 26 8.72 -23.78 12.45
N ILE A 27 8.52 -22.68 13.19
CA ILE A 27 9.62 -21.92 13.80
C ILE A 27 9.88 -22.37 15.23
N GLU A 28 11.00 -23.06 15.38
CA GLU A 28 11.51 -23.53 16.67
C GLU A 28 12.47 -22.52 17.32
N ASN A 29 13.26 -21.79 16.53
CA ASN A 29 14.29 -20.88 17.04
C ASN A 29 13.72 -19.49 17.42
N GLU A 30 14.01 -19.03 18.65
CA GLU A 30 13.59 -17.73 19.18
C GLU A 30 14.08 -16.54 18.35
N GLU A 31 15.29 -16.58 17.81
CA GLU A 31 15.84 -15.49 17.00
C GLU A 31 15.06 -15.35 15.68
N GLN A 32 14.70 -16.47 15.05
CA GLN A 32 13.88 -16.50 13.85
C GLN A 32 12.46 -16.00 14.13
N ARG A 33 11.91 -16.37 15.29
CA ARG A 33 10.61 -15.88 15.77
C ARG A 33 10.63 -14.37 16.00
N ALA A 34 11.69 -13.83 16.60
CA ALA A 34 11.88 -12.40 16.82
C ALA A 34 11.97 -11.62 15.49
N ILE A 35 12.67 -12.16 14.49
CA ILE A 35 12.72 -11.56 13.14
C ILE A 35 11.31 -11.46 12.55
N MET A 36 10.51 -12.52 12.64
CA MET A 36 9.15 -12.51 12.11
C MET A 36 8.21 -11.61 12.88
N HIS A 37 8.28 -11.58 14.21
CA HIS A 37 7.51 -10.62 15.00
C HIS A 37 7.86 -9.19 14.63
N ARG A 38 9.14 -8.87 14.41
CA ARG A 38 9.55 -7.52 13.99
C ARG A 38 8.93 -7.12 12.65
N HIS A 39 8.90 -8.00 11.66
CA HIS A 39 8.27 -7.70 10.36
C HIS A 39 6.75 -7.59 10.47
N ALA A 40 6.11 -8.43 11.28
CA ALA A 40 4.68 -8.32 11.58
C ALA A 40 4.34 -7.01 12.32
N LEU A 41 5.20 -6.56 13.23
CA LEU A 41 5.07 -5.28 13.93
C LEU A 41 5.22 -4.10 12.97
N ILE A 42 6.21 -4.11 12.07
CA ILE A 42 6.34 -3.07 11.03
C ILE A 42 5.05 -3.00 10.21
N GLY A 43 4.52 -4.13 9.77
CA GLY A 43 3.25 -4.19 9.04
C GLY A 43 2.09 -3.63 9.85
N ARG A 44 1.99 -3.99 11.14
CA ARG A 44 0.95 -3.50 12.06
C ARG A 44 1.06 -2.00 12.31
N THR A 45 2.26 -1.45 12.48
CA THR A 45 2.47 -0.01 12.69
C THR A 45 2.09 0.79 11.45
N LEU A 46 2.52 0.35 10.26
CA LEU A 46 2.12 0.97 8.98
C LEU A 46 0.61 0.90 8.74
N LEU A 47 -0.02 -0.20 9.18
CA LEU A 47 -1.47 -0.35 9.17
C LEU A 47 -2.14 0.65 10.12
N CYS A 48 -1.74 0.65 11.39
CA CYS A 48 -2.37 1.49 12.40
C CYS A 48 -2.25 2.97 12.03
N SER A 49 -1.12 3.40 11.47
CA SER A 49 -0.98 4.78 10.96
C SER A 49 -1.93 5.07 9.80
N LEU A 50 -2.07 4.16 8.82
CA LEU A 50 -3.00 4.32 7.69
C LEU A 50 -4.46 4.42 8.12
N ILE A 51 -4.92 3.50 8.96
CA ILE A 51 -6.31 3.51 9.45
C ILE A 51 -6.56 4.78 10.25
N SER A 52 -5.63 5.16 11.14
CA SER A 52 -5.78 6.36 11.96
C SER A 52 -5.90 7.62 11.12
N VAL A 53 -5.05 7.80 10.10
CA VAL A 53 -5.14 8.92 9.16
C VAL A 53 -6.50 8.89 8.44
N SER A 54 -6.90 7.74 7.91
CA SER A 54 -8.16 7.65 7.17
C SER A 54 -9.40 7.94 8.00
N TYR A 55 -9.42 7.51 9.27
CA TYR A 55 -10.53 7.75 10.19
C TYR A 55 -10.56 9.19 10.67
N PHE A 56 -9.39 9.79 10.88
CA PHE A 56 -9.27 11.20 11.16
C PHE A 56 -9.84 12.03 10.01
N ASP A 57 -9.48 11.70 8.77
CA ASP A 57 -9.99 12.38 7.57
C ASP A 57 -11.51 12.16 7.43
N CYS A 58 -12.02 10.93 7.59
CA CYS A 58 -13.46 10.66 7.55
C CYS A 58 -14.22 11.44 8.64
N GLY A 59 -13.65 11.53 9.84
CA GLY A 59 -14.24 12.27 10.95
C GLY A 59 -14.35 13.76 10.64
N ILE A 60 -13.30 14.38 10.11
CA ILE A 60 -13.33 15.79 9.74
C ILE A 60 -14.28 16.03 8.58
N TYR A 61 -14.26 15.19 7.55
CA TYR A 61 -15.21 15.25 6.44
C TYR A 61 -16.67 15.19 6.92
N GLY A 62 -16.96 14.31 7.90
CA GLY A 62 -18.29 14.19 8.50
C GLY A 62 -18.67 15.38 9.40
N LEU A 63 -17.70 16.07 10.01
CA LEU A 63 -17.95 17.23 10.88
C LEU A 63 -18.22 18.53 10.10
N VAL A 64 -17.67 18.67 8.87
CA VAL A 64 -17.83 19.89 8.08
C VAL A 64 -19.31 20.29 7.87
N PRO A 65 -20.23 19.39 7.46
CA PRO A 65 -21.65 19.74 7.32
C PRO A 65 -22.31 20.22 8.61
N PHE A 66 -21.85 19.74 9.78
CA PHE A 66 -22.38 20.18 11.08
C PHE A 66 -21.86 21.56 11.48
N LEU A 67 -20.58 21.84 11.21
CA LEU A 67 -19.95 23.14 11.49
C LEU A 67 -20.43 24.24 10.53
N GLY A 68 -20.63 23.92 9.25
CA GLY A 68 -21.16 24.85 8.24
C GLY A 68 -22.63 25.23 8.45
N SER A 69 -23.36 24.57 9.36
CA SER A 69 -24.74 24.94 9.68
C SER A 69 -24.87 26.26 10.45
N ASN A 70 -23.78 26.82 10.98
CA ASN A 70 -23.83 28.07 11.74
C ASN A 70 -23.97 29.33 10.87
N ASP A 71 -23.74 29.27 9.56
CA ASP A 71 -23.97 30.41 8.65
C ASP A 71 -25.44 30.49 8.15
N PHE A 72 -26.29 29.52 8.49
CA PHE A 72 -27.69 29.47 8.03
C PHE A 72 -28.69 30.23 8.90
N ASN A 73 -28.28 30.79 10.04
CA ASN A 73 -29.20 31.47 10.96
C ASN A 73 -29.26 33.00 10.80
N GLN A 74 -28.63 33.58 9.76
CA GLN A 74 -28.73 35.03 9.57
C GLN A 74 -28.69 35.49 8.11
N THR A 75 -29.43 34.85 7.21
CA THR A 75 -29.98 35.58 6.06
C THR A 75 -31.45 35.22 5.88
N ASN A 76 -32.25 36.27 5.92
CA ASN A 76 -33.69 36.21 5.82
C ASN A 76 -34.13 35.43 4.57
N ILE A 77 -35.19 34.65 4.78
CA ILE A 77 -36.18 34.14 3.83
C ILE A 77 -36.11 34.85 2.46
N THR A 78 -36.15 34.04 1.40
CA THR A 78 -36.29 34.37 -0.05
C THR A 78 -34.99 34.32 -0.88
N SER A 79 -34.47 33.13 -1.17
CA SER A 79 -33.92 32.82 -2.51
C SER A 79 -33.98 31.32 -2.80
N GLU A 80 -34.51 30.97 -3.97
CA GLU A 80 -34.43 29.64 -4.56
C GLU A 80 -32.96 29.30 -4.85
N GLY A 81 -32.32 28.55 -3.96
CA GLY A 81 -30.94 28.13 -4.19
C GLY A 81 -30.15 27.70 -2.97
N ILE A 82 -30.78 27.03 -1.99
CA ILE A 82 -30.04 26.47 -0.86
C ILE A 82 -29.24 25.27 -1.37
N ILE A 83 -27.97 25.49 -1.71
CA ILE A 83 -26.99 24.43 -1.97
C ILE A 83 -26.59 23.88 -0.59
N LEU A 84 -27.28 22.84 -0.13
CA LEU A 84 -26.78 22.10 1.03
C LEU A 84 -25.44 21.47 0.65
N GLU A 85 -24.38 21.76 1.42
CA GLU A 85 -23.10 21.07 1.33
C GLU A 85 -23.26 19.63 1.83
N TYR A 86 -23.43 18.69 0.90
CA TYR A 86 -23.33 17.26 1.20
C TYR A 86 -21.91 16.76 0.96
N THR A 87 -21.52 15.72 1.70
CA THR A 87 -20.17 15.15 1.68
C THR A 87 -19.84 14.53 0.31
N ILE A 88 -20.83 13.99 -0.39
CA ILE A 88 -20.80 13.51 -1.79
C ILE A 88 -22.02 14.11 -2.50
N PRO A 89 -21.84 15.17 -3.32
CA PRO A 89 -22.95 15.83 -3.98
C PRO A 89 -23.51 14.98 -5.14
N SER A 90 -24.43 14.07 -4.84
CA SER A 90 -25.30 13.43 -5.84
C SER A 90 -26.51 14.32 -6.09
N ARG A 91 -26.38 15.28 -7.01
CA ARG A 91 -27.44 16.25 -7.36
C ARG A 91 -28.77 15.56 -7.72
N CYS A 92 -28.70 14.35 -8.30
CA CYS A 92 -29.87 13.56 -8.68
C CYS A 92 -30.54 12.83 -7.51
N ALA A 93 -29.78 12.24 -6.59
CA ALA A 93 -30.38 11.61 -5.40
C ALA A 93 -31.00 12.67 -4.48
N LEU A 94 -30.35 13.83 -4.39
CA LEU A 94 -30.78 14.92 -3.52
C LEU A 94 -32.14 15.53 -3.92
N LYS A 95 -32.35 15.74 -5.23
CA LYS A 95 -33.59 16.29 -5.78
C LYS A 95 -34.78 15.35 -5.58
N TYR A 96 -34.52 14.05 -5.46
CA TYR A 96 -35.55 13.03 -5.24
C TYR A 96 -35.97 12.92 -3.76
N LEU A 97 -35.10 13.31 -2.82
CA LEU A 97 -35.27 13.06 -1.39
C LEU A 97 -35.83 14.26 -0.58
N ASN A 98 -36.20 15.36 -1.25
CA ASN A 98 -36.80 16.63 -0.75
C ASN A 98 -37.43 16.58 0.66
N ALA A 99 -36.60 16.61 1.72
CA ALA A 99 -37.03 16.80 3.10
C ALA A 99 -35.90 17.42 3.96
N PRO A 100 -36.03 18.68 4.42
CA PRO A 100 -34.99 19.35 5.22
C PRO A 100 -34.75 18.68 6.58
N ASN A 101 -35.77 18.02 7.17
CA ASN A 101 -35.65 17.31 8.45
C ASN A 101 -34.78 16.03 8.39
N MET A 102 -34.52 15.48 7.22
CA MET A 102 -33.76 14.23 7.06
C MET A 102 -32.26 14.44 6.80
N HIS A 103 -31.81 15.70 6.70
CA HIS A 103 -30.41 16.04 6.38
C HIS A 103 -29.39 15.40 7.34
N LYS A 104 -29.64 15.47 8.65
CA LYS A 104 -28.76 14.87 9.67
C LYS A 104 -28.65 13.35 9.55
N ILE A 105 -29.76 12.69 9.18
CA ILE A 105 -29.79 11.24 8.96
C ILE A 105 -28.96 10.88 7.73
N TYR A 106 -29.06 11.67 6.65
CA TYR A 106 -28.24 11.44 5.45
C TYR A 106 -26.75 11.64 5.70
N CYS A 107 -26.35 12.71 6.40
CA CYS A 107 -24.95 12.92 6.78
C CYS A 107 -24.41 11.76 7.63
N PHE A 108 -25.24 11.21 8.54
CA PHE A 108 -24.86 10.06 9.35
C PHE A 108 -24.71 8.77 8.51
N VAL A 109 -25.67 8.48 7.62
CA VAL A 109 -25.60 7.34 6.68
C VAL A 109 -24.38 7.45 5.77
N GLU A 110 -24.07 8.66 5.30
CA GLU A 110 -22.92 8.94 4.46
C GLU A 110 -21.59 8.77 5.19
N LEU A 111 -21.49 9.22 6.45
CA LEU A 111 -20.33 8.96 7.30
C LEU A 111 -20.11 7.46 7.51
N LEU A 112 -21.19 6.69 7.78
CA LEU A 112 -21.12 5.24 7.91
C LEU A 112 -20.65 4.58 6.60
N ALA A 113 -21.20 5.01 5.46
CA ALA A 113 -20.79 4.50 4.16
C ALA A 113 -19.30 4.77 3.87
N MET A 114 -18.80 5.95 4.21
CA MET A 114 -17.38 6.31 4.06
C MET A 114 -16.48 5.47 4.96
N LEU A 115 -16.88 5.22 6.22
CA LEU A 115 -16.11 4.36 7.13
C LEU A 115 -16.05 2.91 6.61
N VAL A 116 -17.16 2.37 6.12
CA VAL A 116 -17.22 1.02 5.54
C VAL A 116 -16.38 0.94 4.25
N ALA A 117 -16.43 1.96 3.40
CA ALA A 117 -15.64 2.02 2.17
C ALA A 117 -14.13 2.12 2.46
N SER A 118 -13.74 2.97 3.41
CA SER A 118 -12.35 3.16 3.85
C SER A 118 -11.79 1.86 4.45
N THR A 119 -12.46 1.28 5.44
CA THR A 119 -12.05 0.00 6.05
C THR A 119 -11.87 -1.11 5.02
N SER A 120 -12.80 -1.19 4.07
CA SER A 120 -12.73 -2.12 2.96
C SER A 120 -11.51 -1.90 2.06
N ASN A 121 -11.19 -0.65 1.73
CA ASN A 121 -10.04 -0.32 0.88
C ASN A 121 -8.73 -0.68 1.57
N TYR A 122 -8.53 -0.18 2.80
CA TYR A 122 -7.30 -0.46 3.57
C TYR A 122 -7.20 -1.92 3.98
N GLY A 123 -8.32 -2.61 4.22
CA GLY A 123 -8.37 -4.05 4.47
C GLY A 123 -7.59 -4.87 3.43
N ASN A 124 -7.77 -4.55 2.15
CA ASN A 124 -7.05 -5.22 1.06
C ASN A 124 -5.55 -4.88 1.07
N ASP A 125 -5.21 -3.62 1.37
CA ASP A 125 -3.83 -3.14 1.37
C ASP A 125 -3.02 -3.75 2.52
N ILE A 126 -3.66 -3.91 3.68
CA ILE A 126 -3.12 -4.57 4.86
C ILE A 126 -2.77 -6.01 4.56
N LEU A 127 -3.70 -6.73 3.94
CA LEU A 127 -3.51 -8.13 3.59
C LEU A 127 -2.25 -8.29 2.72
N PHE A 128 -2.15 -7.49 1.65
CA PHE A 128 -0.96 -7.44 0.81
C PHE A 128 0.32 -7.10 1.61
N LEU A 129 0.28 -6.02 2.40
CA LEU A 129 1.42 -5.51 3.16
C LEU A 129 1.99 -6.58 4.11
N HIS A 130 1.11 -7.27 4.85
CA HIS A 130 1.52 -8.31 5.77
C HIS A 130 2.20 -9.49 5.06
N VAL A 131 1.66 -9.95 3.93
CA VAL A 131 2.27 -11.05 3.17
C VAL A 131 3.62 -10.62 2.60
N ALA A 132 3.72 -9.41 2.03
CA ALA A 132 4.96 -8.90 1.49
C ALA A 132 6.05 -8.80 2.58
N LEU A 133 5.71 -8.25 3.75
CA LEU A 133 6.64 -8.14 4.88
C LEU A 133 6.97 -9.49 5.51
N HIS A 134 6.05 -10.45 5.52
CA HIS A 134 6.34 -11.83 5.94
C HIS A 134 7.39 -12.47 5.03
N ILE A 135 7.24 -12.32 3.71
CA ILE A 135 8.24 -12.79 2.74
C ILE A 135 9.59 -12.11 3.00
N CYS A 136 9.63 -10.79 3.22
CA CYS A 136 10.86 -10.09 3.60
C CYS A 136 11.50 -10.69 4.87
N GLY A 137 10.69 -10.98 5.89
CA GLY A 137 11.15 -11.63 7.11
C GLY A 137 11.73 -13.02 6.87
N GLN A 138 11.09 -13.83 6.03
CA GLN A 138 11.60 -15.15 5.65
C GLN A 138 12.89 -15.08 4.84
N VAL A 139 13.02 -14.10 3.95
CA VAL A 139 14.27 -13.85 3.21
C VAL A 139 15.37 -13.45 4.20
N LYS A 140 15.08 -12.61 5.20
CA LYS A 140 16.05 -12.27 6.25
C LYS A 140 16.49 -13.47 7.07
N ILE A 141 15.56 -14.37 7.43
CA ILE A 141 15.89 -15.63 8.10
C ILE A 141 16.79 -16.50 7.21
N LEU A 142 16.47 -16.61 5.92
CA LEU A 142 17.29 -17.35 4.96
C LEU A 142 18.71 -16.77 4.89
N LYS A 143 18.86 -15.44 4.81
CA LYS A 143 20.17 -14.77 4.82
C LYS A 143 20.97 -15.11 6.07
N SER A 144 20.36 -15.01 7.25
CA SER A 144 21.00 -15.40 8.52
C SER A 144 21.46 -16.87 8.51
N LYS A 145 20.64 -17.80 8.00
CA LYS A 145 21.01 -19.22 7.87
C LYS A 145 22.14 -19.47 6.88
N LEU A 146 22.25 -18.66 5.82
CA LEU A 146 23.30 -18.78 4.82
C LEU A 146 24.66 -18.27 5.36
N ILE A 147 24.66 -17.16 6.10
CA ILE A 147 25.87 -16.61 6.72
C ILE A 147 26.43 -17.59 7.76
N ASN A 148 25.56 -18.06 8.65
CA ASN A 148 25.92 -18.93 9.78
C ASN A 148 25.86 -20.42 9.42
N PHE A 149 26.04 -20.75 8.14
CA PHE A 149 25.95 -22.13 7.68
C PHE A 149 27.16 -22.93 8.17
N ASP A 150 26.90 -23.93 9.01
CA ASP A 150 27.92 -24.85 9.50
C ASP A 150 28.33 -25.86 8.41
N VAL A 151 29.57 -25.75 7.95
CA VAL A 151 30.15 -26.61 6.92
C VAL A 151 30.65 -27.95 7.49
N ALA A 152 30.96 -28.01 8.79
CA ALA A 152 31.59 -29.19 9.41
C ALA A 152 30.57 -30.24 9.89
N GLY A 153 29.32 -29.86 10.10
CA GLY A 153 28.29 -30.77 10.61
C GLY A 153 27.85 -31.86 9.61
N PRO A 154 27.14 -32.89 10.10
CA PRO A 154 26.72 -34.02 9.28
C PRO A 154 25.69 -33.60 8.22
N ARG A 155 25.68 -34.32 7.08
CA ARG A 155 24.73 -34.13 5.97
C ARG A 155 24.71 -32.69 5.40
N VAL A 156 25.90 -32.10 5.22
CA VAL A 156 26.09 -30.75 4.66
C VAL A 156 25.27 -30.53 3.39
N TYR A 157 25.30 -31.50 2.46
CA TYR A 157 24.56 -31.45 1.20
C TYR A 157 23.05 -31.31 1.40
N ASP A 158 22.45 -32.13 2.27
CA ASP A 158 21.00 -32.10 2.52
C ASP A 158 20.60 -30.79 3.19
N ARG A 159 21.37 -30.33 4.19
CA ARG A 159 21.11 -29.06 4.88
C ARG A 159 21.17 -27.87 3.94
N PHE A 160 22.18 -27.85 3.08
CA PHE A 160 22.35 -26.79 2.09
C PHE A 160 21.26 -26.84 1.01
N TYR A 161 20.91 -28.04 0.54
CA TYR A 161 19.82 -28.24 -0.39
C TYR A 161 18.48 -27.73 0.15
N MET A 162 18.20 -27.91 1.45
CA MET A 162 17.03 -27.32 2.11
C MET A 162 17.03 -25.78 2.05
N LEU A 163 18.20 -25.12 2.16
CA LEU A 163 18.30 -23.67 2.00
C LEU A 163 18.04 -23.21 0.56
N ILE A 164 18.53 -23.95 -0.44
CA ILE A 164 18.24 -23.68 -1.86
C ILE A 164 16.74 -23.83 -2.13
N GLN A 165 16.14 -24.92 -1.65
CA GLN A 165 14.70 -25.14 -1.78
C GLN A 165 13.90 -24.01 -1.12
N LYS A 166 14.31 -23.58 0.08
CA LYS A 166 13.68 -22.44 0.76
C LYS A 166 13.81 -21.15 -0.05
N HIS A 167 14.98 -20.84 -0.61
CA HIS A 167 15.17 -19.68 -1.48
C HIS A 167 14.24 -19.72 -2.71
N SER A 168 14.21 -20.86 -3.40
CA SER A 168 13.35 -21.07 -4.58
C SER A 168 11.86 -20.94 -4.23
N HIS A 169 11.45 -21.50 -3.10
CA HIS A 169 10.09 -21.39 -2.58
C HIS A 169 9.71 -19.94 -2.29
N LEU A 170 10.58 -19.16 -1.64
CA LEU A 170 10.33 -17.74 -1.35
C LEU A 170 10.19 -16.94 -2.64
N LEU A 171 11.08 -17.13 -3.62
CA LEU A 171 10.96 -16.47 -4.93
C LEU A 171 9.65 -16.83 -5.65
N LYS A 172 9.19 -18.07 -5.54
CA LYS A 172 7.91 -18.52 -6.08
C LYS A 172 6.74 -17.82 -5.40
N MET A 173 6.75 -17.73 -4.06
CA MET A 173 5.70 -17.01 -3.31
C MET A 173 5.68 -15.53 -3.66
N THR A 174 6.85 -14.88 -3.74
CA THR A 174 6.96 -13.49 -4.19
C THR A 174 6.37 -13.30 -5.58
N LYS A 175 6.64 -14.22 -6.53
CA LYS A 175 6.09 -14.14 -7.89
C LYS A 175 4.58 -14.33 -7.92
N ILE A 176 4.04 -15.26 -7.13
CA ILE A 176 2.59 -15.46 -7.00
C ILE A 176 1.94 -14.18 -6.44
N LEU A 177 2.54 -13.58 -5.40
CA LEU A 177 2.06 -12.33 -4.81
C LEU A 177 2.11 -11.17 -5.81
N ALA A 178 3.24 -10.99 -6.49
CA ALA A 178 3.43 -9.95 -7.51
C ALA A 178 2.39 -10.05 -8.63
N ASN A 179 2.11 -11.26 -9.11
CA ASN A 179 1.09 -11.49 -10.13
C ASN A 179 -0.33 -11.18 -9.61
N ALA A 180 -0.64 -11.53 -8.36
CA ALA A 180 -1.95 -11.29 -7.75
C ALA A 180 -2.26 -9.80 -7.59
N ILE A 181 -1.24 -8.98 -7.29
CA ILE A 181 -1.41 -7.54 -7.07
C ILE A 181 -1.15 -6.69 -8.32
N SER A 182 -0.60 -7.25 -9.39
CA SER A 182 -0.16 -6.47 -10.57
C SER A 182 -1.28 -5.60 -11.14
N LEU A 183 -2.49 -6.17 -11.31
CA LEU A 183 -3.67 -5.43 -11.75
C LEU A 183 -4.14 -4.41 -10.70
N ILE A 184 -4.10 -4.78 -9.41
CA ILE A 184 -4.51 -3.90 -8.30
C ILE A 184 -3.62 -2.65 -8.27
N LEU A 185 -2.31 -2.82 -8.40
CA LEU A 185 -1.33 -1.74 -8.44
C LEU A 185 -1.51 -0.84 -9.67
N LEU A 186 -1.79 -1.42 -10.84
CA LEU A 186 -2.07 -0.64 -12.06
C LEU A 186 -3.27 0.28 -11.85
N MET A 187 -4.37 -0.28 -11.36
CA MET A 187 -5.59 0.49 -11.14
C MET A 187 -5.43 1.51 -10.03
N GLN A 188 -4.70 1.17 -8.97
CA GLN A 188 -4.35 2.10 -7.90
C GLN A 188 -3.56 3.29 -8.45
N LEU A 189 -2.49 3.05 -9.20
CA LEU A 189 -1.68 4.13 -9.78
C LEU A 189 -2.50 5.00 -10.74
N PHE A 190 -3.28 4.38 -11.63
CA PHE A 190 -4.10 5.10 -12.58
C PHE A 190 -5.14 6.01 -11.90
N VAL A 191 -5.90 5.46 -10.95
CA VAL A 191 -6.92 6.23 -10.20
C VAL A 191 -6.25 7.33 -9.38
N SER A 192 -5.15 7.01 -8.69
CA SER A 192 -4.43 8.02 -7.90
C SER A 192 -3.85 9.14 -8.76
N SER A 193 -3.32 8.86 -9.96
CA SER A 193 -2.83 9.91 -10.87
C SER A 193 -3.95 10.88 -11.30
N ILE A 194 -5.11 10.36 -11.67
CA ILE A 194 -6.26 11.20 -12.04
C ILE A 194 -6.72 12.05 -10.84
N LEU A 195 -6.84 11.44 -9.66
CA LEU A 195 -7.28 12.14 -8.45
C LEU A 195 -6.26 13.17 -7.97
N LEU A 196 -4.97 12.91 -8.08
CA LEU A 196 -3.91 13.89 -7.79
C LEU A 196 -4.05 15.14 -8.66
N CYS A 197 -4.36 14.97 -9.95
CA CYS A 197 -4.56 16.11 -10.85
C CYS A 197 -5.85 16.89 -10.50
N ILE A 198 -6.98 16.20 -10.35
CA ILE A 198 -8.28 16.86 -10.11
C ILE A 198 -8.30 17.54 -8.74
N ILE A 199 -7.98 16.81 -7.68
CA ILE A 199 -8.01 17.33 -6.31
C ILE A 199 -6.85 18.30 -6.07
N GLY A 200 -5.68 18.07 -6.68
CA GLY A 200 -4.56 19.01 -6.63
C GLY A 200 -4.91 20.36 -7.25
N PHE A 201 -5.64 20.36 -8.37
CA PHE A 201 -6.11 21.60 -8.99
C PHE A 201 -7.19 22.27 -8.14
N GLN A 202 -8.13 21.49 -7.60
CA GLN A 202 -9.15 22.00 -6.68
C GLN A 202 -8.55 22.63 -5.42
N PHE A 203 -7.47 22.05 -4.88
CA PHE A 203 -6.70 22.61 -3.78
C PHE A 203 -6.08 23.97 -4.12
N ILE A 204 -5.49 24.12 -5.31
CA ILE A 204 -4.92 25.40 -5.77
C ILE A 204 -6.01 26.47 -5.91
N LEU A 205 -7.16 26.13 -6.48
CA LEU A 205 -8.28 27.07 -6.61
C LEU A 205 -8.84 27.49 -5.25
N ALA A 206 -9.00 26.54 -4.33
CA ALA A 206 -9.50 26.82 -2.99
C ALA A 206 -8.57 27.77 -2.22
N LEU A 207 -7.25 27.60 -2.35
CA LEU A 207 -6.26 28.53 -1.80
C LEU A 207 -6.39 29.93 -2.41
N LYS A 208 -6.62 30.03 -3.72
CA LYS A 208 -6.77 31.34 -4.41
C LYS A 208 -7.99 32.11 -3.93
N VAL A 209 -9.10 31.41 -3.65
CA VAL A 209 -10.37 32.01 -3.21
C VAL A 209 -10.42 32.17 -1.67
N ASN A 210 -9.39 31.72 -0.94
CA ASN A 210 -9.36 31.65 0.52
C ASN A 210 -10.53 30.83 1.12
N ASP A 211 -11.01 29.81 0.41
CA ASP A 211 -12.00 28.88 0.93
C ASP A 211 -11.30 27.85 1.83
N ILE A 212 -11.31 28.12 3.14
CA ILE A 212 -10.65 27.30 4.16
C ILE A 212 -11.22 25.88 4.17
N THR A 213 -12.53 25.74 4.02
CA THR A 213 -13.23 24.44 4.08
C THR A 213 -12.85 23.56 2.90
N MET A 214 -12.90 24.11 1.69
CA MET A 214 -12.53 23.39 0.46
C MET A 214 -11.03 23.08 0.41
N THR A 215 -10.19 23.99 0.94
CA THR A 215 -8.74 23.78 1.07
C THR A 215 -8.45 22.59 2.00
N LEU A 216 -9.07 22.56 3.18
CA LEU A 216 -8.88 21.49 4.16
C LEU A 216 -9.32 20.13 3.62
N LYS A 217 -10.52 20.07 3.00
CA LYS A 217 -11.04 18.87 2.33
C LYS A 217 -10.05 18.36 1.28
N SER A 218 -9.66 19.22 0.34
CA SER A 218 -8.76 18.82 -0.76
C SER A 218 -7.40 18.34 -0.24
N PHE A 219 -6.85 18.99 0.78
CA PHE A 219 -5.60 18.58 1.42
C PHE A 219 -5.68 17.19 2.05
N MET A 220 -6.77 16.88 2.78
CA MET A 220 -6.97 15.57 3.40
C MET A 220 -7.01 14.45 2.35
N VAL A 221 -7.80 14.63 1.30
CA VAL A 221 -7.90 13.64 0.22
C VAL A 221 -6.57 13.43 -0.49
N LEU A 222 -5.79 14.49 -0.73
CA LEU A 222 -4.45 14.37 -1.29
C LEU A 222 -3.52 13.57 -0.37
N ASN A 223 -3.52 13.85 0.94
CA ASN A 223 -2.70 13.12 1.90
C ASN A 223 -3.03 11.62 1.92
N VAL A 224 -4.30 11.25 1.87
CA VAL A 224 -4.74 9.84 1.81
C VAL A 224 -4.13 9.12 0.60
N PHE A 225 -4.25 9.69 -0.60
CA PHE A 225 -3.73 9.02 -1.79
C PHE A 225 -2.21 8.98 -1.84
N LEU A 226 -1.55 10.06 -1.39
CA LEU A 226 -0.09 10.13 -1.33
C LEU A 226 0.49 9.11 -0.35
N THR A 227 -0.09 9.01 0.85
CA THR A 227 0.34 8.02 1.86
C THR A 227 0.14 6.59 1.35
N GLN A 228 -0.98 6.32 0.66
CA GLN A 228 -1.25 5.01 0.07
C GLN A 228 -0.21 4.62 -0.99
N ILE A 229 0.10 5.49 -1.97
CA ILE A 229 1.13 5.19 -2.99
C ILE A 229 2.52 5.05 -2.36
N THR A 230 2.83 5.89 -1.37
CA THR A 230 4.12 5.84 -0.66
C THR A 230 4.33 4.48 -0.01
N ILE A 231 3.32 3.91 0.64
CA ILE A 231 3.43 2.61 1.32
C ILE A 231 3.65 1.48 0.32
N TYR A 232 2.90 1.44 -0.79
CA TYR A 232 3.16 0.44 -1.84
C TYR A 232 4.58 0.53 -2.38
N SER A 233 5.05 1.75 -2.62
CA SER A 233 6.38 2.02 -3.19
C SER A 233 7.48 1.66 -2.20
N PHE A 234 7.31 1.99 -0.92
CA PHE A 234 8.23 1.64 0.15
C PHE A 234 8.36 0.11 0.30
N VAL A 235 7.24 -0.61 0.33
CA VAL A 235 7.23 -2.07 0.49
C VAL A 235 7.81 -2.76 -0.73
N GLY A 236 7.49 -2.27 -1.93
CA GLY A 236 8.07 -2.78 -3.18
C GLY A 236 9.59 -2.64 -3.20
N ASP A 237 10.11 -1.47 -2.80
CA ASP A 237 11.54 -1.21 -2.73
C ASP A 237 12.22 -2.02 -1.62
N TYR A 238 11.59 -2.12 -0.44
CA TYR A 238 12.09 -2.91 0.67
C TYR A 238 12.20 -4.41 0.32
N LEU A 239 11.16 -4.98 -0.30
CA LEU A 239 11.18 -6.36 -0.76
C LEU A 239 12.28 -6.61 -1.79
N LYS A 240 12.41 -5.70 -2.77
CA LYS A 240 13.46 -5.77 -3.79
C LYS A 240 14.85 -5.81 -3.13
N SER A 241 15.11 -4.87 -2.22
CA SER A 241 16.37 -4.81 -1.45
C SER A 241 16.61 -6.10 -0.66
N GLN A 242 15.59 -6.65 0.02
CA GLN A 242 15.78 -7.88 0.79
C GLN A 242 16.21 -9.07 -0.07
N ILE A 243 15.69 -9.18 -1.30
CA ILE A 243 16.03 -10.24 -2.26
C ILE A 243 17.41 -10.00 -2.90
N GLU A 244 17.73 -8.77 -3.32
CA GLU A 244 19.04 -8.43 -3.90
C GLU A 244 20.19 -8.69 -2.93
N GLU A 245 19.99 -8.34 -1.65
CA GLU A 245 20.98 -8.55 -0.59
C GLU A 245 21.36 -10.02 -0.40
N VAL A 246 20.52 -11.00 -0.78
CA VAL A 246 20.85 -12.42 -0.65
C VAL A 246 22.19 -12.76 -1.30
N GLY A 247 22.47 -12.19 -2.47
CA GLY A 247 23.75 -12.40 -3.17
C GLY A 247 24.95 -11.88 -2.38
N THR A 248 24.83 -10.68 -1.80
CA THR A 248 25.86 -10.06 -0.97
C THR A 248 26.11 -10.86 0.31
N PHE A 249 25.06 -11.33 0.97
CA PHE A 249 25.18 -12.13 2.18
C PHE A 249 25.80 -13.52 1.93
N ILE A 250 25.52 -14.13 0.77
CA ILE A 250 26.22 -15.33 0.33
C ILE A 250 27.71 -15.05 0.15
N TYR A 251 28.07 -13.93 -0.49
CA TYR A 251 29.47 -13.56 -0.70
C TYR A 251 30.23 -13.35 0.63
N GLN A 252 29.53 -12.89 1.67
CA GLN A 252 30.07 -12.72 3.02
C GLN A 252 30.10 -14.01 3.86
N SER A 253 29.45 -15.08 3.41
CA SER A 253 29.47 -16.37 4.09
C SER A 253 30.81 -17.11 3.90
N ILE A 254 31.00 -18.21 4.63
CA ILE A 254 32.19 -19.08 4.52
C ILE A 254 32.06 -19.99 3.29
N TRP A 255 31.82 -19.41 2.11
CA TRP A 255 31.53 -20.14 0.88
C TRP A 255 32.76 -20.85 0.30
N TYR A 256 33.96 -20.41 0.67
CA TYR A 256 35.23 -20.96 0.22
C TYR A 256 35.58 -22.30 0.88
N ASP A 257 35.00 -22.60 2.05
CA ASP A 257 35.15 -23.90 2.72
C ASP A 257 34.11 -24.92 2.25
N LEU A 258 33.13 -24.50 1.44
CA LEU A 258 32.11 -25.41 0.92
C LEU A 258 32.70 -26.37 -0.14
N PRO A 259 32.19 -27.61 -0.22
CA PRO A 259 32.48 -28.52 -1.33
C PRO A 259 32.19 -27.85 -2.69
N GLY A 260 33.08 -28.05 -3.67
CA GLY A 260 33.00 -27.34 -4.96
C GLY A 260 31.69 -27.52 -5.73
N THR A 261 30.96 -28.62 -5.50
CA THR A 261 29.60 -28.84 -6.03
C THR A 261 28.57 -27.88 -5.43
N LEU A 262 28.67 -27.55 -4.14
CA LEU A 262 27.82 -26.57 -3.47
C LEU A 262 28.21 -25.13 -3.83
N THR A 263 29.49 -24.85 -4.01
CA THR A 263 29.97 -23.54 -4.45
C THR A 263 29.41 -23.17 -5.83
N LYS A 264 29.31 -24.13 -6.76
CA LYS A 264 28.64 -23.92 -8.06
C LYS A 264 27.16 -23.56 -7.90
N ASN A 265 26.47 -24.19 -6.95
CA ASN A 265 25.06 -23.86 -6.67
C ASN A 265 24.90 -22.44 -6.13
N LEU A 266 25.84 -21.94 -5.31
CA LEU A 266 25.82 -20.56 -4.85
C LEU A 266 25.88 -19.55 -5.99
N THR A 267 26.68 -19.81 -7.02
CA THR A 267 26.75 -18.94 -8.21
C THR A 267 25.37 -18.75 -8.83
N PHE A 268 24.58 -19.81 -8.98
CA PHE A 268 23.21 -19.70 -9.50
C PHE A 268 22.29 -18.90 -8.57
N ILE A 269 22.45 -19.02 -7.26
CA ILE A 269 21.67 -18.25 -6.28
C ILE A 269 22.02 -16.75 -6.39
N ILE A 270 23.31 -16.41 -6.48
CA ILE A 270 23.77 -15.02 -6.65
C ILE A 270 23.24 -14.45 -7.96
N MET A 271 23.39 -15.17 -9.08
CA MET A 271 22.85 -14.75 -10.38
C MET A 271 21.34 -14.51 -10.32
N ARG A 272 20.60 -15.37 -9.60
CA ARG A 272 19.16 -15.19 -9.42
C ARG A 272 18.81 -13.98 -8.54
N ALA A 273 19.59 -13.72 -7.49
CA ALA A 273 19.40 -12.57 -6.58
C ALA A 273 19.63 -11.22 -7.29
N GLN A 274 20.52 -11.17 -8.28
CA GLN A 274 20.75 -10.00 -9.14
C GLN A 274 19.55 -9.65 -10.05
N SER A 275 18.57 -10.56 -10.17
CA SER A 275 17.31 -10.34 -10.88
C SER A 275 16.13 -10.52 -9.91
N PRO A 276 15.96 -9.62 -8.92
CA PRO A 276 14.95 -9.78 -7.88
C PRO A 276 13.54 -9.74 -8.48
N VAL A 277 12.61 -10.47 -7.86
CA VAL A 277 11.19 -10.31 -8.17
C VAL A 277 10.75 -8.96 -7.65
N GLN A 278 10.19 -8.13 -8.52
CA GLN A 278 9.72 -6.79 -8.19
C GLN A 278 8.20 -6.73 -8.35
N PHE A 279 7.56 -5.85 -7.59
CA PHE A 279 6.16 -5.53 -7.80
C PHE A 279 6.02 -4.61 -9.01
N GLN A 280 5.25 -5.07 -9.99
CA GLN A 280 4.99 -4.35 -11.21
C GLN A 280 3.49 -4.10 -11.35
N ALA A 281 3.11 -2.86 -11.61
CA ALA A 281 1.77 -2.46 -11.99
C ALA A 281 1.54 -2.81 -13.46
N GLY A 282 0.59 -3.72 -13.70
CA GLY A 282 0.21 -4.16 -15.05
C GLY A 282 1.33 -4.87 -15.83
N ASN A 283 2.41 -5.27 -15.16
CA ASN A 283 3.66 -5.76 -15.77
C ASN A 283 4.42 -4.72 -16.61
N PHE A 284 4.08 -3.42 -16.48
CA PHE A 284 4.74 -2.34 -17.22
C PHE A 284 5.57 -1.44 -16.30
N ILE A 285 5.00 -1.07 -15.14
CA ILE A 285 5.56 -0.04 -14.26
C ILE A 285 6.04 -0.71 -12.97
N VAL A 286 7.33 -0.63 -12.68
CA VAL A 286 7.88 -1.08 -11.39
C VAL A 286 7.41 -0.14 -10.28
N VAL A 287 6.83 -0.69 -9.21
CA VAL A 287 6.35 0.08 -8.06
C VAL A 287 7.46 0.16 -7.02
N ASN A 288 8.18 1.28 -7.02
CA ASN A 288 9.26 1.60 -6.08
C ASN A 288 9.28 3.11 -5.78
N LEU A 289 10.15 3.53 -4.85
CA LEU A 289 10.25 4.93 -4.43
C LEU A 289 10.68 5.88 -5.57
N MET A 290 11.43 5.39 -6.55
CA MET A 290 11.83 6.16 -7.73
C MET A 290 10.61 6.48 -8.61
N THR A 291 9.78 5.49 -8.92
CA THR A 291 8.53 5.68 -9.67
C THR A 291 7.59 6.62 -8.94
N TYR A 292 7.44 6.48 -7.62
CA TYR A 292 6.67 7.40 -6.79
C TYR A 292 7.14 8.85 -6.94
N THR A 293 8.45 9.08 -6.82
CA THR A 293 9.04 10.41 -6.96
C THR A 293 8.79 10.99 -8.36
N ASN A 294 8.83 10.15 -9.41
CA ASN A 294 8.52 10.58 -10.77
C ASN A 294 7.04 10.94 -10.95
N ILE A 295 6.13 10.19 -10.34
CA ILE A 295 4.69 10.50 -10.34
C ILE A 295 4.43 11.85 -9.64
N LEU A 296 5.09 12.11 -8.51
CA LEU A 296 4.99 13.40 -7.83
C LEU A 296 5.50 14.57 -8.68
N LYS A 297 6.69 14.42 -9.26
CA LYS A 297 7.30 15.46 -10.11
C LYS A 297 6.43 15.79 -11.32
N THR A 298 5.93 14.76 -12.00
CA THR A 298 5.05 14.93 -13.16
C THR A 298 3.72 15.57 -12.76
N SER A 299 3.09 15.10 -11.68
CA SER A 299 1.84 15.68 -11.16
C SER A 299 2.01 17.15 -10.78
N ALA A 300 3.09 17.50 -10.08
CA ALA A 300 3.40 18.89 -9.72
C ALA A 300 3.64 19.76 -10.97
N SER A 301 4.32 19.23 -12.00
CA SER A 301 4.51 19.93 -13.27
C SER A 301 3.18 20.20 -13.98
N TYR A 302 2.28 19.22 -14.07
CA TYR A 302 0.95 19.41 -14.64
C TYR A 302 0.11 20.42 -13.85
N LEU A 303 0.14 20.35 -12.52
CA LEU A 303 -0.55 21.30 -11.65
C LEU A 303 -0.02 22.73 -11.82
N SER A 304 1.30 22.92 -11.99
CA SER A 304 1.88 24.23 -12.27
C SER A 304 1.40 24.80 -13.61
N VAL A 305 1.30 23.98 -14.66
CA VAL A 305 0.74 24.43 -15.95
C VAL A 305 -0.73 24.81 -15.81
N LEU A 306 -1.54 23.97 -15.15
CA LEU A 306 -2.96 24.25 -14.91
C LEU A 306 -3.16 25.52 -14.08
N ARG A 307 -2.29 25.76 -13.10
CA ARG A 307 -2.31 27.00 -12.30
C ARG A 307 -2.11 28.23 -13.18
N VAL A 308 -1.08 28.24 -14.02
CA VAL A 308 -0.77 29.37 -14.91
C VAL A 308 -1.89 29.60 -15.93
N MET A 309 -2.51 28.55 -16.47
CA MET A 309 -3.64 28.69 -17.40
C MET A 309 -4.88 29.36 -16.78
N VAL A 310 -4.98 29.40 -15.45
CA VAL A 310 -6.12 29.96 -14.70
C VAL A 310 -5.75 31.28 -14.00
N GLU A 311 -4.48 31.66 -14.06
CA GLU A 311 -4.01 33.00 -13.73
C GLU A 311 -4.10 33.85 -15.02
N PRO A 312 -4.98 34.89 -15.07
CA PRO A 312 -5.14 35.72 -16.26
C PRO A 312 -3.90 36.56 -16.59
#